data_AF-E6N3I1-F1
#
_entry.id   AF-E6N3I1-F1
#
_cell.length_a   1.000
_cell.length_b   1.000
_cell.length_c   1.000
_cell.angle_alpha   90.00
_cell.angle_beta   90.00
_cell.angle_gamma   90.00
#
_symmetry.space_group_name_H-M   'P 1'
#
loop_
_entity.id
_entity.type
_entity.pdbx_description
1 polymer ?
#
loop_
_entity_poly.entity_id
_entity_poly.type
_entity_poly.pdbx_seq_one_letter_code
_entity_poly.pdbx_strand_id
1 'polypeptide(L)' 'MELLLILRENPVPTDYFDVKKLKGLIYTYRVRIGDIRIIYEVSWNAKTIKILLIEWRERAY' A
#
# COMPACT_ATOMS: atom_id res chain seq x y z
N MET A 1 12.06 8.45 6.28
CA MET A 1 10.88 7.74 5.73
C MET A 1 11.36 6.85 4.59
N GLU A 2 11.42 5.53 4.80
CA GLU A 2 11.97 4.55 3.84
C GLU A 2 10.91 3.64 3.21
N LEU A 3 9.62 4.02 3.25
CA LEU A 3 8.51 3.18 2.77
C LEU A 3 8.75 2.65 1.34
N LEU A 4 9.20 3.50 0.42
CA LEU A 4 9.44 3.12 -0.97
C LEU A 4 10.53 2.05 -1.09
N LEU A 5 11.55 2.08 -0.23
CA LEU A 5 12.60 1.05 -0.18
C LEU A 5 12.02 -0.26 0.36
N ILE A 6 11.21 -0.20 1.42
CA ILE A 6 10.59 -1.40 1.99
C ILE A 6 9.61 -2.03 0.99
N LEU A 7 8.77 -1.22 0.33
CA LEU A 7 7.84 -1.72 -0.69
C LEU A 7 8.57 -2.32 -1.90
N ARG A 8 9.75 -1.78 -2.26
CA ARG A 8 10.58 -2.34 -3.33
C ARG A 8 11.10 -3.74 -3.01
N GLU A 9 11.56 -3.97 -1.78
CA GLU A 9 12.08 -5.26 -1.32
C GLU A 9 10.94 -6.25 -1.00
N ASN A 10 9.90 -5.76 -0.33
CA ASN A 10 8.70 -6.52 0.02
C ASN A 10 7.45 -5.69 -0.33
N PRO A 11 6.77 -6.00 -1.46
CA PRO A 11 5.58 -5.29 -1.89
C PRO A 11 4.37 -5.42 -0.94
N VAL A 12 4.38 -6.37 0.00
CA VAL A 12 3.28 -6.60 0.95
C VAL A 12 3.86 -6.75 2.37
N PRO A 13 4.38 -5.67 2.98
CA PRO A 13 5.12 -5.72 4.23
C PRO A 13 4.21 -5.74 5.47
N THR A 14 3.41 -6.80 5.62
CA THR A 14 2.44 -6.94 6.73
C THR A 14 3.06 -7.00 8.12
N ASP A 15 4.32 -7.41 8.21
CA ASP A 15 5.03 -7.52 9.50
C ASP A 15 5.43 -6.15 10.06
N TYR A 16 5.53 -5.14 9.19
CA TYR A 16 6.02 -3.81 9.52
C TYR A 16 4.94 -2.72 9.41
N PHE A 17 3.91 -2.95 8.58
CA PHE A 17 2.89 -1.96 8.27
C PHE A 17 1.48 -2.55 8.30
N ASP A 18 0.48 -1.71 8.59
CA ASP A 18 -0.95 -2.03 8.39
C ASP A 18 -1.26 -2.07 6.90
N VAL A 19 -0.88 -3.18 6.27
CA VAL A 19 -1.14 -3.52 4.87
C VAL A 19 -2.31 -4.49 4.82
N LYS A 20 -3.32 -4.15 4.02
CA LYS A 20 -4.47 -5.05 3.76
C LYS A 20 -4.74 -5.16 2.28
N LYS A 21 -4.96 -6.38 1.81
CA LYS A 21 -5.47 -6.63 0.45
C LYS A 21 -6.91 -6.10 0.34
N LEU A 22 -7.20 -5.39 -0.75
CA LEU A 22 -8.56 -4.93 -1.03
C LEU A 22 -9.38 -6.08 -1.60
N LYS A 23 -10.54 -6.35 -0.99
CA LYS A 23 -11.42 -7.45 -1.40
C LYS A 23 -11.98 -7.18 -2.80
N GLY A 24 -11.99 -8.20 -3.65
CA GLY A 24 -12.52 -8.10 -5.02
C GLY A 24 -11.56 -7.48 -6.03
N LEU A 25 -10.37 -7.01 -5.59
CA LEU A 25 -9.34 -6.48 -6.48
C LEU A 25 -8.12 -7.42 -6.52
N ILE A 26 -7.52 -7.56 -7.69
CA ILE A 26 -6.37 -8.43 -7.93
C ILE A 26 -5.09 -7.64 -7.62
N TYR A 27 -4.27 -8.18 -6.72
CA TYR A 27 -2.98 -7.59 -6.31
C TYR A 27 -3.04 -6.10 -5.91
N THR A 28 -4.20 -5.64 -5.43
CA THR A 28 -4.38 -4.30 -4.91
C THR A 28 -4.41 -4.33 -3.40
N TYR A 29 -3.64 -3.42 -2.79
CA TYR A 29 -3.44 -3.35 -1.36
C TYR A 29 -3.61 -1.90 -0.88
N ARG A 30 -3.89 -1.75 0.42
CA ARG A 30 -3.86 -0.49 1.13
C ARG A 30 -2.84 -0.58 2.25
N VAL A 31 -1.88 0.34 2.30
CA VAL A 31 -0.99 0.55 3.45
C VAL A 31 -1.41 1.80 4.22
N ARG A 32 -1.32 1.76 5.55
CA ARG A 32 -1.49 2.93 6.41
C ARG A 32 -0.15 3.37 7.02
N ILE A 33 0.08 4.67 7.00
CA ILE A 33 1.28 5.30 7.54
C ILE A 33 0.84 6.53 8.32
N GLY A 34 0.73 6.39 9.63
CA GLY A 34 0.07 7.39 10.47
C GLY A 34 -1.34 7.69 9.93
N ASP A 35 -1.57 8.94 9.55
CA ASP A 35 -2.85 9.42 9.02
C ASP A 35 -2.99 9.31 7.49
N ILE A 36 -1.98 8.79 6.79
CA ILE A 36 -2.04 8.62 5.33
C ILE A 36 -2.47 7.19 4.98
N ARG A 37 -3.34 7.07 3.98
CA ARG A 37 -3.71 5.81 3.31
C ARG A 37 -3.18 5.84 1.89
N ILE A 38 -2.42 4.82 1.54
CA ILE A 38 -1.92 4.63 0.18
C ILE A 38 -2.55 3.35 -0.37
N ILE A 39 -3.24 3.46 -1.50
CA ILE A 39 -3.72 2.32 -2.28
C ILE A 39 -2.75 2.11 -3.43
N TYR A 40 -2.28 0.88 -3.61
CA TYR A 40 -1.37 0.52 -4.67
C TYR A 40 -1.67 -0.85 -5.25
N GLU A 41 -1.25 -1.05 -6.49
CA GLU A 41 -1.29 -2.33 -7.19
C GLU A 41 0.14 -2.86 -7.39
N VAL A 42 0.31 -4.17 -7.21
CA VAL A 42 1.58 -4.87 -7.45
C VAL A 42 1.47 -5.68 -8.73
N SER A 43 2.28 -5.33 -9.72
CA SER A 43 2.49 -6.16 -10.91
C SER A 43 3.71 -7.04 -10.69
N TRP A 44 3.48 -8.31 -10.31
CA TRP A 44 4.54 -9.28 -10.03
C TRP A 44 5.39 -9.59 -11.27
N ASN A 45 4.76 -9.70 -12.44
CA ASN A 45 5.45 -9.97 -13.70
C ASN A 45 6.36 -8.81 -14.11
N ALA A 46 5.89 -7.58 -13.95
CA ALA A 46 6.64 -6.39 -14.31
C ALA A 46 7.57 -5.89 -13.18
N LYS A 47 7.48 -6.49 -11.99
CA LYS A 47 8.15 -6.03 -10.75
C LYS A 47 7.91 -4.55 -10.48
N THR A 48 6.69 -4.07 -10.73
CA THR A 48 6.30 -2.67 -10.55
C THR A 48 5.22 -2.52 -9.51
N ILE A 49 5.28 -1.41 -8.78
CA ILE A 49 4.24 -0.98 -7.85
C ILE A 49 3.64 0.31 -8.40
N LYS A 50 2.33 0.29 -8.64
CA LYS A 50 1.59 1.45 -9.12
C LYS A 50 0.78 2.03 -7.97
N ILE A 51 1.08 3.27 -7.59
CA ILE A 51 0.24 3.99 -6.64
C ILE A 51 -1.05 4.42 -7.35
N LEU A 52 -2.19 4.02 -6.80
CA LEU A 52 -3.51 4.35 -7.34
C LEU A 52 -4.07 5.59 -6.66
N LEU A 53 -3.87 5.72 -5.35
CA LEU A 53 -4.45 6.77 -4.55
C LEU A 53 -3.63 7.03 -3.28
N ILE A 54 -3.46 8.30 -2.92
CA ILE A 54 -2.90 8.75 -1.64
C ILE A 54 -3.93 9.67 -1.00
N GLU A 55 -4.43 9.28 0.17
CA GLU A 55 -5.48 10.02 0.88
C GLU A 55 -5.06 10.27 2.33
N TRP A 56 -5.41 11.45 2.84
CA TRP A 56 -5.38 11.69 4.27
C TRP A 56 -6.58 11.04 4.93
N ARG A 57 -6.43 10.66 6.20
CA ARG A 57 -7.54 10.25 7.03
C ARG A 57 -8.37 11.50 7.30
N GLU A 58 -9.45 11.68 6.54
CA GLU A 58 -10.54 12.51 7.03
C GLU A 58 -10.94 11.95 8.40
N ARG A 59 -10.93 12.82 9.41
CA ARG A 59 -11.44 12.47 10.74
C ARG A 59 -12.85 11.98 10.53
N ALA A 60 -13.05 10.68 10.69
CA ALA A 60 -14.39 10.14 10.78
C ALA A 60 -14.92 10.60 12.14
N TYR A 61 -15.62 11.74 12.09
CA TYR A 61 -16.22 12.54 13.17
C TYR A 61 -15.26 13.35 14.06
#